data_AF-A0A813R4M4-F1
#
_entry.id   AF-A0A813R4M4-F1
#
_cell.length_a   1.000
_cell.length_b   1.000
_cell.length_c   1.000
_cell.angle_alpha   90.00
_cell.angle_beta   90.00
_cell.angle_gamma   90.00
#
_symmetry.space_group_name_H-M   'P 1'
#
loop_
_entity.id
_entity.type
_entity.pdbx_description
1 polymer ?
#
loop_
_entity_poly.entity_id
_entity_poly.type
_entity_poly.pdbx_seq_one_letter_code
_entity_poly.pdbx_strand_id
1 'polypeptide(L)'
;MSINRVIGTRVVYTFSQIIYSIGMLILAITKLKVMIPITSLTAGVMYSCLFTIPFILIAKYHTQESFQLLIDNDNPNINRGLGTDISIVSSMVFVAQFILSFFIGSLIKLIGTKTVVIYGSSFFSFCAAITAQRISYLD
;
A
#
# COMPACT_ATOMS: atom_id res chain seq x y z
N MET A 1 -22.97 11.74 6.80
CA MET A 1 -22.81 10.25 6.79
C MET A 1 -21.49 9.76 6.14
N SER A 2 -20.48 10.62 5.91
CA SER A 2 -19.21 10.24 5.23
C SER A 2 -18.01 9.95 6.15
N ILE A 3 -18.00 10.45 7.39
CA ILE A 3 -16.81 10.42 8.27
C ILE A 3 -16.45 8.99 8.73
N ASN A 4 -17.44 8.16 9.10
CA ASN A 4 -17.21 6.78 9.57
C ASN A 4 -16.59 5.87 8.49
N ARG A 5 -16.80 6.17 7.20
CA ARG A 5 -16.22 5.36 6.11
C ARG A 5 -14.74 5.65 5.87
N VAL A 6 -14.29 6.88 6.09
CA VAL A 6 -12.87 7.28 5.93
C VAL A 6 -12.03 6.71 7.07
N ILE A 7 -12.54 6.80 8.30
CA ILE A 7 -11.96 6.14 9.48
C ILE A 7 -11.87 4.62 9.22
N GLY A 8 -12.90 4.02 8.64
CA GLY A 8 -12.89 2.62 8.21
C GLY A 8 -11.79 2.30 7.18
N THR A 9 -11.61 3.13 6.15
CA THR A 9 -10.58 2.88 5.11
C THR A 9 -9.15 2.85 5.71
N ARG A 10 -8.84 3.76 6.64
CA ARG A 10 -7.53 3.80 7.32
C ARG A 10 -7.28 2.56 8.19
N VAL A 11 -8.31 2.14 8.93
CA VAL A 11 -8.24 0.93 9.77
C VAL A 11 -8.05 -0.31 8.91
N VAL A 12 -8.78 -0.44 7.80
CA VAL A 12 -8.66 -1.59 6.88
C VAL A 12 -7.26 -1.69 6.28
N TYR A 13 -6.66 -0.57 5.83
CA TYR A 13 -5.28 -0.59 5.31
C TYR A 13 -4.30 -1.05 6.38
N THR A 14 -4.35 -0.41 7.55
CA THR A 14 -3.42 -0.68 8.67
C THR A 14 -3.55 -2.12 9.16
N PHE A 15 -4.78 -2.62 9.28
CA PHE A 15 -5.06 -3.99 9.69
C PHE A 15 -4.53 -5.01 8.68
N SER A 16 -4.68 -4.75 7.37
CA SER A 16 -4.13 -5.63 6.33
C SER A 16 -2.60 -5.74 6.40
N GLN A 17 -1.91 -4.63 6.68
CA GLN A 17 -0.46 -4.61 6.84
C GLN A 17 -0.02 -5.34 8.11
N ILE A 18 -0.72 -5.13 9.23
CA ILE A 18 -0.44 -5.85 10.49
C ILE A 18 -0.62 -7.36 10.32
N ILE A 19 -1.73 -7.80 9.71
CA ILE A 19 -1.98 -9.23 9.43
C ILE A 19 -0.87 -9.82 8.57
N TYR A 20 -0.45 -9.12 7.51
CA TYR A 20 0.62 -9.58 6.64
C TYR A 20 1.96 -9.68 7.38
N SER A 21 2.31 -8.67 8.17
CA SER A 21 3.54 -8.68 8.97
C SER A 21 3.57 -9.82 9.99
N ILE A 22 2.45 -10.08 10.68
CA ILE A 22 2.31 -11.22 11.60
C ILE A 22 2.42 -12.55 10.84
N GLY A 23 1.74 -12.68 9.69
CA GLY A 23 1.80 -13.88 8.86
C GLY A 23 3.24 -14.20 8.40
N MET A 24 3.99 -13.16 8.00
CA MET A 24 5.39 -13.31 7.60
C MET A 24 6.31 -13.64 8.78
N LEU A 25 6.07 -13.11 9.99
CA LEU A 25 6.82 -13.50 11.19
C LEU A 25 6.58 -14.96 11.57
N ILE A 26 5.32 -15.41 11.55
CA ILE A 26 4.99 -16.81 11.85
C ILE A 26 5.64 -17.74 10.82
N LEU A 27 5.62 -17.37 9.53
CA LEU A 27 6.30 -18.13 8.47
C LEU A 27 7.83 -18.17 8.69
N ALA A 28 8.44 -17.06 9.12
CA ALA A 28 9.88 -16.98 9.38
C ALA A 28 10.32 -17.87 10.55
N ILE A 29 9.51 -17.96 11.61
CA ILE A 29 9.79 -18.78 12.80
C ILE A 29 9.55 -20.26 12.52
N THR A 30 8.38 -20.60 11.97
CA THR A 30 7.97 -21.99 11.80
C THR A 30 8.68 -22.69 10.64
N LYS A 31 9.04 -21.96 9.57
CA LYS A 31 9.68 -22.51 8.35
C LYS A 31 8.95 -23.73 7.76
N LEU A 32 7.66 -23.89 8.07
CA LEU A 32 6.85 -25.03 7.64
C LEU A 32 6.34 -24.80 6.22
N LYS A 33 6.44 -25.83 5.36
CA LYS A 33 5.92 -25.79 3.99
C LYS A 33 4.41 -25.56 3.92
N VAL A 34 3.68 -25.97 4.95
CA VAL A 34 2.21 -25.81 5.07
C VAL A 34 1.80 -24.35 5.29
N MET A 35 2.67 -23.51 5.83
CA MET A 35 2.36 -22.10 6.11
C MET A 35 2.43 -21.19 4.87
N ILE A 36 3.04 -21.66 3.78
CA ILE A 36 3.21 -20.91 2.53
C ILE A 36 1.84 -20.53 1.91
N PRO A 37 0.88 -21.44 1.70
CA PRO A 37 -0.43 -21.07 1.13
C PRO A 37 -1.22 -20.10 2.02
N ILE A 38 -1.15 -20.26 3.35
CA ILE A 38 -1.82 -19.34 4.31
C ILE A 38 -1.22 -17.94 4.19
N THR A 39 0.11 -17.85 4.09
CA THR A 39 0.80 -16.56 3.94
C THR A 39 0.55 -15.93 2.58
N SER A 40 0.33 -16.73 1.54
CA SER A 40 -0.09 -16.21 0.22
C SER A 40 -1.50 -15.60 0.26
N LEU A 41 -2.41 -16.14 1.08
CA LEU A 41 -3.74 -15.56 1.27
C LEU A 41 -3.64 -14.18 1.90
N THR A 42 -2.85 -14.03 2.98
CA THR A 42 -2.66 -12.74 3.65
C THR A 42 -1.94 -11.73 2.74
N ALA A 43 -0.97 -12.19 1.93
CA ALA A 43 -0.35 -11.37 0.90
C ALA A 43 -1.36 -10.86 -0.15
N GLY A 44 -2.31 -11.71 -0.57
CA GLY A 44 -3.36 -11.34 -1.52
C GLY A 44 -4.33 -10.28 -0.97
N VAL A 45 -4.72 -10.40 0.30
CA VAL A 45 -5.56 -9.39 0.99
C VAL A 45 -4.81 -8.05 1.07
N MET A 46 -3.54 -8.07 1.46
CA MET A 46 -2.69 -6.87 1.54
C MET A 46 -2.56 -6.20 0.18
N TYR A 47 -2.25 -6.98 -0.88
CA TYR A 47 -2.09 -6.46 -2.23
C TYR A 47 -3.39 -5.84 -2.75
N SER A 48 -4.53 -6.52 -2.54
CA SER A 48 -5.86 -5.97 -2.89
C SER A 48 -6.14 -4.64 -2.18
N CYS A 49 -5.82 -4.52 -0.89
CA CYS A 49 -5.97 -3.26 -0.15
C CYS A 49 -5.04 -2.16 -0.68
N LEU A 50 -3.82 -2.52 -1.08
CA LEU A 50 -2.82 -1.59 -1.61
C LEU A 50 -3.29 -0.93 -2.91
N PHE A 51 -4.01 -1.63 -3.78
CA PHE A 51 -4.61 -1.01 -4.96
C PHE A 51 -5.94 -0.32 -4.64
N THR A 52 -6.79 -0.90 -3.81
CA THR A 52 -8.15 -0.37 -3.57
C THR A 52 -8.14 0.98 -2.86
N ILE A 53 -7.32 1.12 -1.81
CA ILE A 53 -7.37 2.27 -0.89
C ILE A 53 -6.88 3.59 -1.52
N PRO A 54 -5.75 3.66 -2.24
CA PRO A 54 -5.32 4.90 -2.86
C PRO A 54 -6.28 5.33 -3.98
N PHE A 55 -6.87 4.42 -4.76
CA PHE A 55 -7.84 4.79 -5.80
C PHE A 55 -9.13 5.34 -5.22
N ILE A 56 -9.67 4.72 -4.16
CA ILE A 56 -10.83 5.25 -3.43
C ILE A 56 -10.51 6.64 -2.88
N LEU A 57 -9.29 6.84 -2.40
CA LEU A 57 -8.89 8.10 -1.83
C LEU A 57 -8.78 9.22 -2.87
N ILE A 58 -8.14 8.96 -4.00
CA ILE A 58 -8.04 9.92 -5.12
C ILE A 58 -9.45 10.29 -5.60
N ALA A 59 -10.35 9.31 -5.74
CA ALA A 59 -11.73 9.56 -6.13
C ALA A 59 -12.47 10.47 -5.12
N LYS A 60 -12.26 10.27 -3.82
CA LYS A 60 -12.83 11.15 -2.79
C LYS A 60 -12.26 12.57 -2.86
N TYR A 61 -10.94 12.72 -2.98
CA TYR A 61 -10.31 14.03 -3.10
C TYR A 61 -10.76 14.80 -4.34
N HIS A 62 -10.95 14.10 -5.46
CA HIS A 62 -11.46 14.69 -6.69
C HIS A 62 -12.94 15.13 -6.59
N THR A 63 -13.76 14.40 -5.82
CA THR A 63 -15.20 14.70 -5.65
C THR A 63 -15.47 15.79 -4.60
N GLN A 64 -14.59 15.96 -3.60
CA GLN A 64 -14.78 16.94 -2.51
C GLN A 64 -14.34 18.38 -2.85
N GLU A 65 -14.15 18.75 -4.13
CA GLU A 65 -13.72 20.09 -4.60
C GLU A 65 -12.41 20.63 -3.98
N SER A 66 -11.65 19.83 -3.23
CA SER A 66 -10.39 20.25 -2.60
C SER A 66 -9.26 20.57 -3.59
N PHE A 67 -9.41 20.20 -4.86
CA PHE A 67 -8.50 20.63 -5.93
C PHE A 67 -8.89 21.95 -6.60
N GLN A 68 -10.13 22.44 -6.44
CA GLN A 68 -10.56 23.71 -7.02
C GLN A 68 -10.15 24.93 -6.18
N LEU A 69 -10.01 24.79 -4.86
CA LEU A 69 -9.61 25.91 -3.98
C LEU A 69 -8.13 26.33 -4.11
N LEU A 70 -7.27 25.52 -4.73
CA LEU A 70 -5.89 25.91 -5.07
C LEU A 70 -5.79 26.60 -6.44
N ILE A 71 -6.89 26.66 -7.21
CA ILE A 71 -6.94 27.21 -8.57
C ILE A 71 -7.52 28.63 -8.58
N ASP A 72 -7.90 29.19 -7.44
CA ASP A 72 -8.53 30.52 -7.40
C ASP A 72 -7.56 31.71 -7.54
N ASN A 73 -6.35 31.54 -8.08
CA ASN A 73 -5.48 32.72 -8.27
C ASN A 73 -4.49 32.77 -9.45
N ASP A 74 -4.37 31.83 -10.42
CA ASP A 74 -3.65 32.22 -11.66
C ASP A 74 -3.67 31.36 -12.94
N ASN A 75 -4.44 30.27 -13.09
CA ASN A 75 -4.52 29.60 -14.42
C ASN A 75 -5.75 28.68 -14.56
N PRO A 76 -6.73 28.97 -15.47
CA PRO A 76 -7.99 28.24 -15.56
C PRO A 76 -7.93 26.90 -16.33
N ASN A 77 -6.75 26.39 -16.70
CA ASN A 77 -6.64 25.35 -17.75
C ASN A 77 -5.91 24.05 -17.36
N ILE A 78 -5.88 23.68 -16.07
CA ILE A 78 -5.43 22.32 -15.70
C ILE A 78 -6.48 21.64 -14.84
N ASN A 79 -7.60 21.25 -15.46
CA ASN A 79 -8.46 20.20 -14.91
C ASN A 79 -7.66 18.89 -14.95
N ARG A 80 -6.86 18.61 -13.92
CA ARG A 80 -6.25 17.29 -13.72
C ARG A 80 -7.40 16.29 -13.62
N GLY A 81 -7.55 15.46 -14.65
CA GLY A 81 -8.63 14.48 -14.70
C GLY A 81 -8.39 13.38 -13.68
N LEU A 82 -9.48 12.88 -13.07
CA LEU A 82 -9.45 11.71 -12.20
C LEU A 82 -8.67 10.54 -12.82
N GLY A 83 -8.83 10.32 -14.14
CA GLY A 83 -8.10 9.30 -14.88
C GLY A 83 -6.59 9.50 -14.86
N THR A 84 -6.12 10.75 -14.99
CA THR A 84 -4.68 11.08 -14.95
C THR A 84 -4.08 10.80 -13.58
N ASP A 85 -4.76 11.16 -12.49
CA ASP A 85 -4.27 10.90 -11.14
C ASP A 85 -4.29 9.39 -10.79
N ILE A 86 -5.31 8.66 -11.25
CA ILE A 86 -5.36 7.19 -11.15
C ILE A 86 -4.21 6.54 -11.95
N SER A 87 -3.95 6.98 -13.17
CA SER A 87 -2.84 6.48 -13.99
C SER A 87 -1.48 6.74 -13.34
N ILE A 88 -1.29 7.92 -12.74
CA ILE A 88 -0.06 8.25 -12.02
C ILE A 88 0.14 7.29 -10.83
N VAL A 89 -0.89 7.09 -10.00
CA VAL A 89 -0.78 6.20 -8.85
C VAL A 89 -0.55 4.75 -9.27
N SER A 90 -1.20 4.29 -10.33
CA SER A 90 -0.92 2.96 -10.89
C SER A 90 0.53 2.84 -11.36
N SER A 91 1.07 3.86 -12.05
CA SER A 91 2.46 3.88 -12.51
C SER A 91 3.46 3.81 -11.36
N MET A 92 3.20 4.52 -10.25
CA MET A 92 4.05 4.48 -9.06
C MET A 92 4.13 3.08 -8.47
N VAL A 93 3.00 2.36 -8.40
CA VAL A 93 2.97 0.99 -7.86
C VAL A 93 3.69 0.01 -8.78
N PHE A 94 3.52 0.14 -10.10
CA PHE A 94 4.24 -0.70 -11.07
C PHE A 94 5.75 -0.46 -11.05
N VAL A 95 6.19 0.80 -10.95
CA VAL A 95 7.62 1.14 -10.83
C VAL A 95 8.21 0.52 -9.56
N ALA A 96 7.51 0.62 -8.43
CA ALA A 96 7.96 0.00 -7.17
C ALA A 96 8.10 -1.52 -7.30
N GLN A 97 7.17 -2.19 -7.99
CA GLN A 97 7.25 -3.64 -8.24
C GLN A 97 8.43 -4.02 -9.11
N PHE A 98 8.68 -3.26 -10.18
CA PHE A 98 9.81 -3.50 -11.06
C PHE A 98 11.15 -3.38 -10.33
N ILE A 99 11.30 -2.32 -9.52
CA ILE A 99 12.45 -2.11 -8.64
C ILE A 99 12.62 -3.32 -7.71
N LEU A 100 11.56 -3.71 -6.99
CA LEU A 100 11.62 -4.85 -6.07
C LEU A 100 12.05 -6.14 -6.80
N SER A 101 11.45 -6.44 -7.95
CA SER A 101 11.80 -7.62 -8.76
C SER A 101 13.25 -7.64 -9.23
N PHE A 102 13.83 -6.48 -9.54
CA PHE A 102 15.23 -6.37 -9.92
C PHE A 102 16.17 -6.68 -8.76
N PHE A 103 15.87 -6.16 -7.56
CA PHE A 103 16.75 -6.31 -6.39
C PHE A 103 16.58 -7.65 -5.66
N ILE A 104 15.39 -8.26 -5.68
CA ILE A 104 15.08 -9.41 -4.82
C ILE A 104 15.99 -10.62 -5.07
N GLY A 105 16.33 -10.87 -6.34
CA GLY A 105 17.21 -12.00 -6.72
C GLY A 105 18.65 -11.79 -6.24
N SER A 106 19.19 -10.59 -6.44
CA SER A 106 20.54 -10.24 -5.96
C SER A 106 20.62 -10.31 -4.43
N LEU A 107 19.57 -9.86 -3.74
CA LEU A 107 19.49 -9.83 -2.29
C LEU A 107 19.49 -11.25 -1.69
N ILE A 108 18.71 -12.17 -2.26
CA ILE A 108 18.72 -13.58 -1.85
C ILE A 108 20.09 -14.22 -2.09
N LYS A 109 20.74 -13.92 -3.23
CA LYS A 109 22.05 -14.48 -3.58
C LYS A 109 23.15 -14.01 -2.62
N LEU A 110 23.14 -12.74 -2.22
CA LEU A 110 24.15 -12.17 -1.32
C LEU A 110 24.12 -12.81 0.08
N ILE A 111 22.92 -13.07 0.62
CA ILE A 111 22.77 -13.56 2.00
C ILE A 111 22.61 -15.09 2.04
N GLY A 112 22.42 -15.74 0.89
CA GLY A 112 22.39 -17.20 0.77
C GLY A 112 21.12 -17.86 1.30
N THR A 113 20.13 -17.10 1.80
CA THR A 113 18.86 -17.63 2.28
C THR A 113 17.65 -16.82 1.80
N LYS A 114 16.58 -17.53 1.46
CA LYS A 114 15.28 -16.94 1.07
C LYS A 114 14.54 -16.32 2.25
N THR A 115 14.90 -16.68 3.49
CA THR A 115 14.25 -16.15 4.71
C THR A 115 14.47 -14.65 4.87
N VAL A 116 15.52 -14.09 4.29
CA VAL A 116 15.76 -12.64 4.32
C VAL A 116 14.62 -11.84 3.72
N VAL A 117 14.04 -12.32 2.62
CA VAL A 117 12.90 -11.63 1.99
C VAL A 117 11.70 -11.60 2.91
N ILE A 118 11.50 -12.68 3.68
CA ILE A 118 10.41 -12.80 4.65
C ILE A 118 10.61 -11.78 5.79
N TYR A 119 11.81 -11.72 6.37
CA TYR A 119 12.12 -10.72 7.40
C TYR A 119 12.02 -9.28 6.87
N GLY A 120 12.57 -9.02 5.68
CA GLY A 120 12.49 -7.71 5.03
C GLY A 120 11.04 -7.28 4.77
N SER A 121 10.20 -8.20 4.30
CA SER A 121 8.78 -7.93 4.04
C SER A 121 7.99 -7.62 5.31
N SER A 122 8.28 -8.32 6.42
CA SER A 122 7.65 -8.06 7.72
C SER A 122 8.02 -6.68 8.27
N PHE A 123 9.31 -6.31 8.17
CA PHE A 123 9.79 -5.00 8.57
C PHE A 123 9.16 -3.88 7.73
N PHE A 124 9.20 -4.00 6.40
CA PHE A 124 8.62 -3.02 5.50
C PHE A 124 7.11 -2.87 5.70
N SER A 125 6.39 -3.97 5.91
CA SER A 125 4.96 -3.93 6.17
C SER A 125 4.62 -3.31 7.53
N PHE A 126 5.45 -3.56 8.55
CA PHE A 126 5.30 -2.89 9.85
C PHE A 126 5.54 -1.38 9.74
N CYS A 127 6.57 -0.95 9.02
CA CYS A 127 6.78 0.45 8.69
C CYS A 127 5.59 1.04 7.91
N ALA A 128 5.07 0.32 6.92
CA ALA A 128 3.91 0.74 6.15
C ALA A 128 2.66 0.90 7.04
N ALA A 129 2.46 0.02 8.04
CA ALA A 129 1.39 0.14 9.01
C ALA A 129 1.53 1.39 9.89
N ILE A 130 2.75 1.75 10.31
CA ILE A 130 3.01 2.98 11.07
C ILE A 130 2.77 4.21 10.20
N THR A 131 3.26 4.21 8.95
CA THR A 131 3.04 5.32 8.02
C THR A 131 1.56 5.48 7.66
N ALA A 132 0.81 4.38 7.56
CA ALA A 132 -0.64 4.40 7.39
C ALA A 132 -1.37 5.15 8.52
N GLN A 133 -0.83 5.09 9.73
CA GLN A 133 -1.34 5.87 10.85
C GLN A 133 -0.96 7.36 10.78
N ARG A 134 -0.01 7.77 9.94
CA ARG A 134 0.35 9.19 9.77
C ARG A 134 -0.38 9.88 8.63
N ILE A 135 -1.09 9.12 7.79
CA ILE A 135 -1.98 9.69 6.77
C ILE A 135 -3.22 10.24 7.48
N SER A 136 -3.12 11.49 7.92
CA SER A 136 -4.26 12.31 8.31
C SER A 136 -4.96 12.77 7.04
N TYR A 137 -6.14 12.20 6.80
CA TYR A 137 -7.16 12.92 6.04
C TYR A 137 -7.46 14.18 6.84
N LEU A 138 -7.33 15.36 6.23
CA LEU A 138 -7.88 16.58 6.80
C LEU A 138 -9.39 16.32 6.96
N ASP A 139 -9.83 16.23 8.21
CA ASP A 139 -11.25 16.12 8.58
C ASP A 139 -12.04 17.34 8.08
#